data_AF-A0A0L0FLV4-F1
#
_entry.id   AF-A0A0L0FLV4-F1
#
_cell.length_a   1.000
_cell.length_b   1.000
_cell.length_c   1.000
_cell.angle_alpha   90.00
_cell.angle_beta   90.00
_cell.angle_gamma   90.00
#
_symmetry.space_group_name_H-M   'P 1'
#
loop_
_entity.id
_entity.type
_entity.pdbx_description
1 polymer ?
#
loop_
_entity_poly.entity_id
_entity_poly.type
_entity_poly.pdbx_seq_one_letter_code
_entity_poly.pdbx_strand_id
1 'polypeptide(L)'
;MLFCAMLYTGSQSLNYLTIPLVTVFKNLTNVMIAYGDQYLYDSKVSTGVAMALGLMLAGSVFAAGTDLSFNLTGYIWMALNCISTGGYTLYIKTAKKNTSLDQWGMSYYNNLLTCMITLPAALLTGELVAVRNFEYLYDTGFIVSLVISGAIGTALSLSVFWCINETSPTTYSMVGSLNKIPLTILSFSFFAQPISFASGVSIAFGIFSGMVFTYAKYRQTELENLSQKSPAVSAA
;
A
#
# COMPACT_ATOMS: atom_id res chain seq x y z
N MET A 1 9.03 5.93 -12.66
CA MET A 1 10.14 6.01 -11.68
C MET A 1 9.68 5.77 -10.24
N LEU A 2 8.68 6.49 -9.71
CA LEU A 2 8.23 6.34 -8.31
C LEU A 2 7.82 4.90 -7.94
N PHE A 3 7.16 4.16 -8.85
CA PHE A 3 6.82 2.74 -8.63
C PHE A 3 8.05 1.84 -8.45
N CYS A 4 9.05 1.96 -9.34
CA CYS A 4 10.30 1.22 -9.22
C CYS A 4 11.05 1.57 -7.93
N ALA A 5 11.10 2.86 -7.57
CA ALA A 5 11.70 3.31 -6.31
C ALA A 5 10.97 2.71 -5.10
N MET A 6 9.63 2.69 -5.12
CA MET A 6 8.81 2.05 -4.09
C MET A 6 9.12 0.55 -3.96
N LEU A 7 9.23 -0.19 -5.06
CA LEU A 7 9.55 -1.62 -5.01
C LEU A 7 10.95 -1.87 -4.43
N TYR A 8 11.96 -1.14 -4.92
CA TYR A 8 13.35 -1.33 -4.50
C TYR A 8 13.57 -0.93 -3.03
N THR A 9 13.15 0.28 -2.65
CA THR A 9 13.27 0.77 -1.26
C THR A 9 12.48 -0.09 -0.29
N GLY A 10 11.33 -0.63 -0.71
CA GLY A 10 10.50 -1.53 0.09
C GLY A 10 11.23 -2.84 0.37
N SER A 11 11.80 -3.46 -0.66
CA SER A 11 12.62 -4.68 -0.54
C SER A 11 13.83 -4.45 0.39
N GLN A 12 14.59 -3.36 0.18
CA GLN A 12 15.73 -3.02 1.04
C GLN A 12 15.32 -2.80 2.49
N SER A 13 14.21 -2.10 2.74
CA SER A 13 13.77 -1.83 4.11
C SER A 13 13.41 -3.11 4.90
N LEU A 14 12.83 -4.12 4.23
CA LEU A 14 12.48 -5.40 4.84
C LEU A 14 13.71 -6.25 5.20
N ASN A 15 14.87 -6.00 4.59
CA ASN A 15 16.12 -6.68 4.96
C ASN A 15 16.70 -6.18 6.28
N TYR A 16 16.36 -4.94 6.70
CA TYR A 16 16.95 -4.31 7.88
C TYR A 16 15.95 -4.09 9.03
N LEU A 17 14.65 -4.01 8.73
CA LEU A 17 13.59 -3.73 9.70
C LEU A 17 12.63 -4.92 9.85
N THR A 18 12.13 -5.11 11.06
CA THR A 18 11.11 -6.12 11.35
C THR A 18 9.77 -5.77 10.69
N ILE A 19 8.96 -6.79 10.38
CA ILE A 19 7.65 -6.63 9.73
C ILE A 19 6.69 -5.73 10.54
N PRO A 20 6.60 -5.83 11.89
CA PRO A 20 5.78 -4.93 12.69
C PRO A 20 6.21 -3.46 12.57
N LEU A 21 7.51 -3.21 12.59
CA LEU A 21 8.06 -1.86 12.45
C LEU A 21 7.77 -1.28 11.05
N VAL A 22 7.95 -2.07 9.99
CA VAL A 22 7.55 -1.69 8.63
C VAL A 22 6.06 -1.38 8.53
N THR A 23 5.23 -2.11 9.28
CA THR A 23 3.78 -1.90 9.30
C THR A 23 3.41 -0.54 9.90
N VAL A 24 4.10 -0.09 10.96
CA VAL A 24 3.91 1.26 11.53
C VAL A 24 4.17 2.35 10.49
N PHE A 25 5.32 2.29 9.82
CA PHE A 25 5.70 3.29 8.81
C PHE A 25 4.75 3.28 7.61
N LYS A 26 4.28 2.10 7.19
CA LYS A 26 3.24 2.01 6.14
C LYS A 26 1.92 2.62 6.60
N ASN A 27 1.51 2.42 7.85
CA ASN A 27 0.29 3.04 8.38
C ASN A 27 0.45 4.57 8.50
N LEU A 28 1.64 5.04 8.85
CA LEU A 28 2.00 6.47 8.80
C LEU A 28 1.96 7.02 7.36
N THR A 29 2.37 6.22 6.38
CA THR A 29 2.28 6.60 4.96
C THR A 29 0.83 6.81 4.53
N ASN A 30 -0.14 6.05 5.05
CA ASN A 30 -1.56 6.30 4.74
C ASN A 30 -2.03 7.66 5.29
N VAL A 31 -1.54 8.06 6.47
CA VAL A 31 -1.80 9.39 7.02
C VAL A 31 -1.23 10.47 6.08
N MET A 32 0.01 10.28 5.61
CA MET A 32 0.62 11.16 4.62
C MET A 32 -0.18 11.20 3.31
N ILE A 33 -0.67 10.06 2.81
CA ILE A 33 -1.51 9.98 1.61
C ILE A 33 -2.81 10.74 1.83
N ALA A 34 -3.48 10.60 2.97
CA ALA A 34 -4.73 11.29 3.26
C ALA A 34 -4.55 12.83 3.26
N TYR A 35 -3.54 13.33 3.95
CA TYR A 35 -3.24 14.77 3.96
C TYR A 35 -2.73 15.28 2.62
N GLY A 36 -1.93 14.49 1.90
CA GLY A 36 -1.48 14.82 0.55
C GLY A 36 -2.63 14.84 -0.46
N ASP A 37 -3.60 13.94 -0.33
CA ASP A 37 -4.82 13.89 -1.15
C ASP A 37 -5.70 15.13 -0.88
N GLN A 38 -5.78 15.57 0.38
CA GLN A 38 -6.44 16.83 0.74
C GLN A 38 -5.73 18.06 0.17
N TYR A 39 -4.40 18.15 0.31
CA TYR A 39 -3.64 19.32 -0.11
C TYR A 39 -3.56 19.47 -1.64
N LEU A 40 -3.42 18.35 -2.38
CA LEU A 40 -3.24 18.38 -3.84
C LEU A 40 -4.54 18.39 -4.63
N TYR A 41 -5.63 17.83 -4.07
CA TYR A 41 -6.89 17.64 -4.79
C TYR A 41 -8.11 18.22 -4.07
N ASP A 42 -7.89 19.06 -3.05
CA ASP A 42 -8.95 19.65 -2.20
C ASP A 42 -9.95 18.63 -1.66
N SER A 43 -9.50 17.37 -1.49
CA SER A 43 -10.37 16.31 -1.01
C SER A 43 -10.64 16.52 0.49
N LYS A 44 -11.92 16.52 0.88
CA LYS A 44 -12.28 16.65 2.29
C LYS A 44 -11.89 15.37 3.04
N VAL A 45 -10.92 15.45 3.94
CA VAL A 45 -10.68 14.39 4.91
C VAL A 45 -11.64 14.59 6.07
N SER A 46 -12.70 13.80 6.11
CA SER A 46 -13.62 13.77 7.25
C SER A 46 -12.85 13.43 8.53
N THR A 47 -13.21 14.05 9.65
CA THR A 47 -12.63 13.75 10.97
C THR A 47 -12.72 12.25 11.27
N GLY A 48 -13.77 11.56 10.83
CA GLY A 48 -13.89 10.10 10.98
C GLY A 48 -12.83 9.30 10.22
N VAL A 49 -12.42 9.78 9.04
CA VAL A 49 -11.32 9.16 8.27
C VAL A 49 -9.99 9.36 8.97
N ALA A 50 -9.72 10.57 9.48
CA ALA A 50 -8.51 10.85 10.25
C ALA A 50 -8.45 10.01 11.55
N MET A 51 -9.57 9.88 12.26
CA MET A 51 -9.68 9.02 13.45
C MET A 51 -9.38 7.56 13.12
N ALA A 52 -9.93 7.04 12.02
CA ALA A 52 -9.64 5.67 11.60
C ALA A 52 -8.15 5.45 11.32
N LEU A 53 -7.52 6.34 10.55
CA LEU A 53 -6.08 6.26 10.26
C LEU A 53 -5.24 6.34 11.55
N GLY A 54 -5.62 7.22 12.49
CA GLY A 54 -4.99 7.34 13.80
C GLY A 54 -5.12 6.06 14.65
N LEU A 55 -6.31 5.45 14.69
CA LEU A 55 -6.54 4.18 15.37
C LEU A 55 -5.69 3.05 14.79
N MET A 56 -5.57 2.98 13.46
CA MET A 56 -4.74 1.98 12.79
C MET A 56 -3.25 2.18 13.10
N LEU A 57 -2.79 3.43 13.12
CA LEU A 57 -1.43 3.77 13.52
C LEU A 57 -1.16 3.37 14.98
N ALA A 58 -2.06 3.70 15.90
CA ALA A 58 -1.94 3.35 17.31
C ALA A 58 -1.81 1.84 17.53
N GLY A 59 -2.64 1.03 16.86
CA GLY A 59 -2.55 -0.43 16.91
C GLY A 59 -1.20 -0.97 16.44
N SER A 60 -0.69 -0.46 15.31
CA SER A 60 0.63 -0.87 14.81
C SER A 60 1.78 -0.44 15.72
N VAL A 61 1.72 0.75 16.33
CA VAL A 61 2.75 1.22 17.27
C VAL A 61 2.79 0.33 18.51
N PHE A 62 1.63 -0.08 19.01
CA PHE A 62 1.55 -1.05 20.10
C PHE A 62 2.18 -2.39 19.74
N ALA A 63 1.94 -2.90 18.53
CA ALA A 63 2.57 -4.13 18.03
C ALA A 63 4.09 -4.00 17.85
N ALA A 64 4.59 -2.83 17.43
CA ALA A 64 6.02 -2.62 17.20
C ALA A 64 6.79 -2.23 18.48
N GLY A 65 6.12 -1.86 19.57
CA GLY A 65 6.74 -1.38 20.81
C GLY A 65 7.68 -2.39 21.47
N THR A 66 7.53 -3.68 21.17
CA THR A 66 8.41 -4.76 21.65
C THR A 66 9.60 -5.06 20.73
N ASP A 67 9.60 -4.54 19.50
CA ASP A 67 10.55 -4.88 18.42
C ASP A 67 11.49 -3.71 18.06
N LEU A 68 11.95 -2.95 19.07
CA LEU A 68 12.87 -1.83 18.86
C LEU A 68 14.29 -2.30 18.50
N SER A 69 14.50 -2.70 17.26
CA SER A 69 15.84 -2.85 16.67
C SER A 69 16.25 -1.55 16.00
N PHE A 70 17.28 -0.89 16.52
CA PHE A 70 17.76 0.37 15.94
C PHE A 70 18.71 0.10 14.75
N ASN A 71 18.18 0.11 13.53
CA ASN A 71 18.96 0.05 12.31
C ASN A 71 18.76 1.31 11.47
N LEU A 72 19.69 2.27 11.59
CA LEU A 72 19.62 3.57 10.91
C LEU A 72 19.46 3.42 9.39
N THR A 73 20.21 2.50 8.78
CA THR A 73 20.13 2.20 7.34
C THR A 73 18.73 1.74 6.94
N GLY A 74 18.13 0.85 7.74
CA GLY A 74 16.75 0.40 7.55
C GLY A 74 15.74 1.53 7.63
N TYR A 75 15.88 2.44 8.60
CA TYR A 75 15.00 3.61 8.73
C TYR A 75 15.12 4.59 7.55
N ILE A 76 16.33 4.81 7.03
CA ILE A 76 16.54 5.65 5.84
C ILE A 76 15.82 5.03 4.63
N TRP A 77 16.01 3.72 4.38
CA TRP A 77 15.31 3.01 3.31
C TRP A 77 13.79 3.05 3.47
N MET A 78 13.30 2.91 4.71
CA MET A 78 11.88 3.00 5.00
C MET A 78 11.32 4.41 4.78
N ALA A 79 12.04 5.46 5.16
CA ALA A 79 11.63 6.83 4.91
C ALA A 79 11.51 7.11 3.40
N LEU A 80 12.51 6.67 2.62
CA LEU A 80 12.47 6.74 1.16
C LEU A 80 11.28 5.94 0.59
N ASN A 81 10.99 4.77 1.16
CA ASN A 81 9.84 3.96 0.77
C ASN A 81 8.51 4.67 1.05
N CYS A 82 8.36 5.30 2.21
CA CYS A 82 7.15 6.05 2.57
C CYS A 82 6.90 7.21 1.60
N ILE A 83 7.93 8.01 1.31
CA ILE A 83 7.84 9.14 0.37
C ILE A 83 7.51 8.63 -1.04
N SER A 84 8.19 7.57 -1.50
CA SER A 84 7.95 6.98 -2.82
C SER A 84 6.55 6.39 -2.95
N THR A 85 6.06 5.70 -1.91
CA THR A 85 4.72 5.09 -1.87
C THR A 85 3.64 6.16 -1.86
N GLY A 86 3.77 7.17 -0.99
CA GLY A 86 2.84 8.28 -0.91
C GLY A 86 2.78 9.08 -2.21
N GLY A 87 3.97 9.44 -2.73
CA GLY A 87 4.10 10.12 -4.01
C GLY A 87 3.53 9.32 -5.18
N TYR A 88 3.83 8.02 -5.27
CA TYR A 88 3.29 7.14 -6.32
C TYR A 88 1.75 7.05 -6.26
N THR A 89 1.20 6.80 -5.07
CA THR A 89 -0.24 6.61 -4.89
C THR A 89 -1.01 7.89 -5.24
N LEU A 90 -0.50 9.06 -4.83
CA LEU A 90 -1.06 10.35 -5.20
C LEU A 90 -0.86 10.64 -6.69
N TYR A 91 0.31 10.31 -7.25
CA TYR A 91 0.62 10.54 -8.65
C TYR A 91 -0.30 9.75 -9.60
N ILE A 92 -0.66 8.50 -9.27
CA ILE A 92 -1.60 7.69 -10.09
C ILE A 92 -2.91 8.45 -10.33
N LYS A 93 -3.43 9.15 -9.31
CA LYS A 93 -4.66 9.96 -9.45
C LYS A 93 -4.49 11.09 -10.46
N THR A 94 -3.36 11.81 -10.44
CA THR A 94 -3.04 12.85 -11.43
C THR A 94 -2.81 12.26 -12.82
N ALA A 95 -2.04 11.17 -12.90
CA ALA A 95 -1.77 10.49 -14.15
C ALA A 95 -3.08 10.08 -14.83
N LYS A 96 -4.05 9.56 -14.07
CA LYS A 96 -5.40 9.27 -14.55
C LYS A 96 -6.13 10.49 -15.12
N LYS A 97 -6.07 11.64 -14.44
CA LYS A 97 -6.72 12.87 -14.92
C LYS A 97 -6.08 13.40 -16.21
N ASN A 98 -4.76 13.23 -16.36
CA ASN A 98 -3.98 13.83 -17.44
C ASN A 98 -3.70 12.90 -18.63
N THR A 99 -4.00 11.60 -18.52
CA THR A 99 -3.83 10.63 -19.60
C THR A 99 -5.16 9.99 -19.96
N SER A 100 -5.40 9.76 -21.25
CA SER A 100 -6.57 9.05 -21.79
C SER A 100 -6.41 7.52 -21.72
N LEU A 101 -5.48 7.03 -20.90
CA LEU A 101 -5.21 5.60 -20.78
C LEU A 101 -6.25 4.94 -19.88
N ASP A 102 -6.76 3.80 -20.32
CA ASP A 102 -7.54 2.93 -19.46
C ASP A 102 -6.66 2.20 -18.43
N GLN A 103 -7.28 1.57 -17.45
CA GLN A 103 -6.67 0.80 -16.35
C GLN A 103 -5.62 -0.20 -16.84
N TRP A 104 -5.92 -0.90 -17.93
CA TRP A 104 -5.01 -1.83 -18.59
C TRP A 104 -3.78 -1.13 -19.14
N GLY A 105 -3.97 0.01 -19.81
CA GLY A 105 -2.88 0.83 -20.34
C GLY A 105 -1.97 1.33 -19.23
N MET A 106 -2.54 1.86 -18.14
CA MET A 106 -1.76 2.33 -16.99
C MET A 106 -0.93 1.23 -16.36
N SER A 107 -1.52 0.05 -16.13
CA SER A 107 -0.80 -1.11 -15.60
C SER A 107 0.30 -1.57 -16.54
N TYR A 108 0.01 -1.68 -17.85
CA TYR A 108 0.98 -2.08 -18.86
C TYR A 108 2.19 -1.15 -18.89
N TYR A 109 1.97 0.17 -19.01
CA TYR A 109 3.07 1.14 -19.02
C TYR A 109 3.85 1.17 -17.71
N ASN A 110 3.17 1.06 -16.57
CA ASN A 110 3.84 1.04 -15.28
C ASN A 110 4.76 -0.18 -15.11
N ASN A 111 4.29 -1.37 -15.50
CA ASN A 111 5.07 -2.60 -15.43
C ASN A 111 6.19 -2.63 -16.50
N LEU A 112 5.90 -2.20 -17.73
CA LEU A 112 6.88 -2.13 -18.82
C LEU A 112 8.03 -1.17 -18.49
N LEU A 113 7.72 0.07 -18.08
CA LEU A 113 8.74 1.05 -17.71
C LEU A 113 9.58 0.60 -16.52
N THR A 114 8.98 -0.14 -15.59
CA THR A 114 9.72 -0.74 -14.46
C THR A 114 10.67 -1.81 -14.96
N CYS A 115 10.23 -2.69 -15.85
CA CYS A 115 11.10 -3.68 -16.48
C CYS A 115 12.29 -3.02 -17.19
N MET A 116 12.05 -1.95 -17.96
CA MET A 116 13.11 -1.20 -18.66
C MET A 116 14.14 -0.55 -17.72
N ILE A 117 13.76 -0.21 -16.49
CA ILE A 117 14.68 0.39 -15.50
C ILE A 117 15.39 -0.70 -14.68
N THR A 118 14.65 -1.73 -14.26
CA THR A 118 15.15 -2.79 -13.38
C THR A 118 16.11 -3.73 -14.10
N LEU A 119 15.91 -4.03 -15.39
CA LEU A 119 16.82 -4.90 -16.15
C LEU A 119 18.26 -4.33 -16.24
N PRO A 120 18.48 -3.07 -16.66
CA PRO A 120 19.81 -2.46 -16.60
C PRO A 120 20.37 -2.36 -15.18
N ALA A 121 19.53 -2.05 -14.19
CA ALA A 121 19.98 -1.99 -12.80
C ALA A 121 20.49 -3.35 -12.31
N ALA A 122 19.78 -4.44 -12.62
CA ALA A 122 20.17 -5.81 -12.28
C ALA A 122 21.48 -6.24 -12.96
N LEU A 123 21.76 -5.75 -14.17
CA LEU A 123 23.03 -5.97 -14.86
C LEU A 123 24.20 -5.29 -14.13
N LEU A 124 23.99 -4.04 -13.67
CA LEU A 124 25.02 -3.26 -12.99
C LEU A 124 25.29 -3.76 -11.56
N THR A 125 24.29 -4.28 -10.85
CA THR A 125 24.44 -4.82 -9.50
C THR A 125 24.97 -6.25 -9.46
N GLY A 126 25.14 -6.89 -10.63
CA GLY A 126 25.61 -8.28 -10.73
C GLY A 126 24.56 -9.33 -10.35
N GLU A 127 23.29 -8.95 -10.19
CA GLU A 127 22.22 -9.88 -9.81
C GLU A 127 22.00 -10.95 -10.89
N LEU A 128 22.21 -10.63 -12.17
CA LEU A 128 22.10 -11.65 -13.23
C LEU A 128 23.14 -12.77 -13.09
N VAL A 129 24.31 -12.48 -12.53
CA VAL A 129 25.32 -13.51 -12.26
C VAL A 129 24.86 -14.39 -11.10
N ALA A 130 24.25 -13.80 -10.07
CA ALA A 130 23.66 -14.54 -8.95
C ALA A 130 22.51 -15.44 -9.41
N VAL A 131 21.63 -14.95 -10.31
CA VAL A 131 20.54 -15.74 -10.89
C VAL A 131 21.08 -16.91 -11.72
N ARG A 132 22.13 -16.70 -12.52
CA ARG A 132 22.75 -17.78 -13.32
C ARG A 132 23.33 -18.89 -12.45
N ASN A 133 23.87 -18.54 -11.29
CA ASN A 133 24.45 -19.48 -10.34
C ASN A 133 23.41 -20.10 -9.38
N PHE A 134 22.13 -19.76 -9.54
CA PHE A 134 21.07 -20.29 -8.69
C PHE A 134 20.75 -21.75 -9.08
N GLU A 135 20.94 -22.66 -8.13
CA GLU A 135 20.85 -24.11 -8.34
C GLU A 135 19.48 -24.57 -8.86
N TYR A 136 18.40 -23.91 -8.43
CA TYR A 136 17.02 -24.26 -8.80
C TYR A 136 16.48 -23.49 -10.02
N LEU A 137 17.33 -22.77 -10.76
CA LEU A 137 16.87 -21.94 -11.88
C LEU A 137 16.09 -22.74 -12.94
N TYR A 138 16.48 -23.99 -13.16
CA TYR A 138 15.87 -24.90 -14.13
C TYR A 138 14.89 -25.90 -13.50
N ASP A 139 14.66 -25.81 -12.20
CA ASP A 139 13.69 -26.68 -11.54
C ASP A 139 12.27 -26.36 -12.01
N THR A 140 11.50 -27.39 -12.35
CA THR A 140 10.15 -27.21 -12.89
C THR A 140 9.21 -26.60 -11.84
N GLY A 141 9.36 -26.98 -10.57
CA GLY A 141 8.59 -26.41 -9.47
C GLY A 141 8.89 -24.93 -9.25
N PHE A 142 10.16 -24.55 -9.36
CA PHE A 142 10.58 -23.15 -9.31
C PHE A 142 9.99 -22.34 -10.47
N ILE A 143 10.12 -22.81 -11.72
CA ILE A 143 9.60 -22.10 -12.90
C ILE A 143 8.07 -21.95 -12.83
N VAL A 144 7.34 -22.99 -12.43
CA VAL A 144 5.88 -22.92 -12.27
C VAL A 144 5.51 -21.89 -11.21
N SER A 145 6.19 -21.91 -10.06
CA SER A 145 5.95 -20.93 -8.99
C SER A 145 6.27 -19.50 -9.43
N LEU A 146 7.34 -19.31 -10.21
CA LEU A 146 7.73 -18.03 -10.79
C LEU A 146 6.64 -17.50 -11.73
N VAL A 147 6.14 -18.33 -12.65
CA VAL A 147 5.07 -17.95 -13.58
C VAL A 147 3.77 -17.62 -12.84
N ILE A 148 3.38 -18.44 -11.87
CA ILE A 148 2.17 -18.20 -11.05
C ILE A 148 2.30 -16.89 -10.26
N SER A 149 3.44 -16.65 -9.61
CA SER A 149 3.66 -15.40 -8.87
C SER A 149 3.63 -14.17 -9.78
N GLY A 150 4.17 -14.26 -11.00
CA GLY A 150 4.09 -13.21 -12.01
C GLY A 150 2.66 -12.94 -12.48
N ALA A 151 1.87 -13.99 -12.69
CA ALA A 151 0.46 -13.86 -13.05
C ALA A 151 -0.36 -13.18 -11.93
N ILE A 152 -0.17 -13.62 -10.68
CA ILE A 152 -0.81 -13.02 -9.50
C ILE A 152 -0.36 -11.56 -9.32
N GLY A 153 0.94 -11.27 -9.49
CA GLY A 153 1.48 -9.92 -9.41
C GLY A 153 0.90 -8.98 -10.46
N THR A 154 0.68 -9.49 -11.68
CA THR A 154 0.02 -8.73 -12.76
C THR A 154 -1.46 -8.47 -12.43
N ALA A 155 -2.17 -9.48 -11.93
CA ALA A 155 -3.56 -9.34 -11.49
C ALA A 155 -3.69 -8.34 -10.32
N LEU A 156 -2.75 -8.37 -9.37
CA LEU A 156 -2.67 -7.41 -8.28
C LEU A 156 -2.45 -5.99 -8.82
N SER A 157 -1.48 -5.82 -9.72
CA SER A 157 -1.20 -4.52 -10.35
C SER A 157 -2.44 -3.93 -11.03
N LEU A 158 -3.18 -4.73 -11.82
CA LEU A 158 -4.45 -4.32 -12.43
C LEU A 158 -5.51 -3.96 -11.38
N SER A 159 -5.65 -4.79 -10.36
CA SER A 159 -6.62 -4.57 -9.27
C SER A 159 -6.36 -3.26 -8.52
N VAL A 160 -5.09 -2.86 -8.37
CA VAL A 160 -4.70 -1.58 -7.77
C VAL A 160 -5.20 -0.41 -8.63
N PHE A 161 -4.95 -0.44 -9.94
CA PHE A 161 -5.44 0.61 -10.85
C PHE A 161 -6.96 0.64 -10.91
N TRP A 162 -7.64 -0.52 -10.90
CA TRP A 162 -9.10 -0.62 -10.78
C TRP A 162 -9.60 0.03 -9.50
N CYS A 163 -9.04 -0.34 -8.35
CA CYS A 163 -9.43 0.19 -7.06
C CYS A 163 -9.26 1.72 -6.97
N ILE A 164 -8.10 2.24 -7.37
CA ILE A 164 -7.84 3.69 -7.35
C ILE A 164 -8.75 4.42 -8.34
N ASN A 165 -9.09 3.79 -9.47
CA ASN A 165 -9.95 4.40 -10.47
C ASN A 165 -11.40 4.55 -10.01
N GLU A 166 -11.94 3.57 -9.31
CA GLU A 166 -13.30 3.62 -8.76
C GLU A 166 -13.38 4.39 -7.44
N THR A 167 -12.25 4.51 -6.72
CA THR A 167 -12.23 5.10 -5.38
C THR A 167 -11.28 6.30 -5.28
N SER A 168 -10.45 6.35 -4.25
CA SER A 168 -9.48 7.42 -4.00
C SER A 168 -8.14 6.82 -3.56
N PRO A 169 -7.02 7.54 -3.74
CA PRO A 169 -5.72 7.17 -3.16
C PRO A 169 -5.79 6.83 -1.68
N THR A 170 -6.55 7.63 -0.93
CA THR A 170 -6.77 7.45 0.51
C THR A 170 -7.47 6.12 0.80
N THR A 171 -8.56 5.81 0.08
CA THR A 171 -9.28 4.54 0.21
C THR A 171 -8.40 3.35 -0.12
N TYR A 172 -7.66 3.40 -1.23
CA TYR A 172 -6.74 2.33 -1.61
C TYR A 172 -5.67 2.07 -0.54
N SER A 173 -5.04 3.14 -0.02
CA SER A 173 -4.01 3.02 1.02
C SER A 173 -4.55 2.40 2.32
N MET A 174 -5.79 2.74 2.69
CA MET A 174 -6.48 2.17 3.84
C MET A 174 -6.81 0.69 3.62
N VAL A 175 -7.40 0.33 2.48
CA VAL A 175 -7.72 -1.07 2.12
C VAL A 175 -6.46 -1.92 2.12
N GLY A 176 -5.35 -1.42 1.56
CA GLY A 176 -4.06 -2.11 1.58
C GLY A 176 -3.55 -2.38 3.00
N SER A 177 -3.90 -1.54 3.97
CA SER A 177 -3.53 -1.74 5.38
C SER A 177 -4.49 -2.64 6.13
N LEU A 178 -5.78 -2.62 5.77
CA LEU A 178 -6.77 -3.58 6.28
C LEU A 178 -6.50 -5.00 5.78
N ASN A 179 -6.02 -5.18 4.55
CA ASN A 179 -5.64 -6.48 3.99
C ASN A 179 -4.54 -7.19 4.80
N LYS A 180 -3.79 -6.46 5.64
CA LYS A 180 -2.82 -7.06 6.57
C LYS A 180 -3.50 -7.90 7.65
N ILE A 181 -4.73 -7.55 8.06
CA ILE A 181 -5.46 -8.26 9.12
C ILE A 181 -5.79 -9.72 8.72
N PRO A 182 -6.48 -9.99 7.60
CA PRO A 182 -6.74 -11.38 7.20
C PRO A 182 -5.44 -12.12 6.87
N LEU A 183 -4.43 -11.46 6.29
CA LEU A 183 -3.11 -12.07 6.09
C LEU A 183 -2.50 -12.55 7.42
N THR A 184 -2.57 -11.73 8.47
CA THR A 184 -2.10 -12.09 9.81
C THR A 184 -2.91 -13.24 10.41
N ILE A 185 -4.24 -13.22 10.31
CA ILE A 185 -5.11 -14.31 10.78
C ILE A 185 -4.78 -15.63 10.06
N LEU A 186 -4.68 -15.59 8.73
CA LEU A 186 -4.31 -16.77 7.92
C LEU A 186 -2.91 -17.27 8.28
N SER A 187 -1.96 -16.36 8.50
CA SER A 187 -0.61 -16.74 8.92
C SER A 187 -0.63 -17.51 10.24
N PHE A 188 -1.46 -17.11 11.21
CA PHE A 188 -1.61 -17.87 12.46
C PHE A 188 -2.29 -19.22 12.25
N SER A 189 -3.37 -19.27 11.48
CA SER A 189 -4.13 -20.51 11.25
C SER A 189 -3.31 -21.58 10.51
N PHE A 190 -2.46 -21.19 9.56
CA PHE A 190 -1.67 -22.13 8.76
C PHE A 190 -0.29 -22.44 9.36
N PHE A 191 0.35 -21.51 10.06
CA PHE A 191 1.71 -21.69 10.58
C PHE A 191 1.78 -21.94 12.10
N ALA A 192 0.64 -22.03 12.79
CA ALA A 192 0.52 -22.34 14.22
C ALA A 192 1.46 -21.52 15.13
N GLN A 193 1.74 -20.26 14.76
CA GLN A 193 2.58 -19.35 15.54
C GLN A 193 1.78 -18.81 16.74
N PRO A 194 2.39 -18.68 17.94
CA PRO A 194 1.70 -18.16 19.12
C PRO A 194 1.33 -16.68 18.95
N ILE A 195 0.08 -16.33 19.25
CA ILE A 195 -0.39 -14.95 19.22
C ILE A 195 0.16 -14.22 20.45
N SER A 196 1.07 -13.27 20.24
CA SER A 196 1.43 -12.29 21.26
C SER A 196 0.23 -11.38 21.55
N PHE A 197 0.06 -11.00 22.82
CA PHE A 197 -0.94 -10.00 23.22
C PHE A 197 -0.85 -8.72 22.38
N ALA A 198 0.36 -8.30 22.02
CA ALA A 198 0.60 -7.12 21.18
C ALA A 198 -0.01 -7.26 19.77
N SER A 199 0.14 -8.43 19.15
CA SER A 199 -0.45 -8.72 17.83
C SER A 199 -1.97 -8.78 17.91
N GLY A 200 -2.54 -9.37 18.97
CA GLY A 200 -3.98 -9.42 19.19
C GLY A 200 -4.62 -8.03 19.31
N VAL A 201 -3.99 -7.13 20.08
CA VAL A 201 -4.44 -5.74 20.20
C VAL A 201 -4.35 -5.02 18.86
N SER A 202 -3.25 -5.16 18.11
CA SER A 202 -3.12 -4.52 16.79
C SER A 202 -4.19 -4.99 15.80
N ILE A 203 -4.58 -6.25 15.84
CA ILE A 203 -5.67 -6.78 15.01
C ILE A 203 -7.00 -6.12 15.39
N ALA A 204 -7.31 -6.04 16.69
CA ALA A 204 -8.54 -5.43 17.17
C ALA A 204 -8.65 -3.95 16.76
N PHE A 205 -7.57 -3.17 16.95
CA PHE A 205 -7.48 -1.78 16.49
C PHE A 205 -7.63 -1.66 14.97
N GLY A 206 -7.03 -2.58 14.21
CA GLY A 206 -7.17 -2.61 12.76
C GLY A 206 -8.61 -2.85 12.29
N ILE A 207 -9.31 -3.82 12.88
CA ILE A 207 -10.71 -4.12 12.55
C ILE A 207 -11.59 -2.92 12.90
N PHE A 208 -11.44 -2.38 14.11
CA PHE A 208 -12.22 -1.23 14.56
C PHE A 208 -11.97 0.00 13.68
N SER A 209 -10.71 0.27 13.34
CA SER A 209 -10.34 1.32 12.39
C SER A 209 -11.02 1.14 11.02
N GLY A 210 -11.03 -0.08 10.48
CA GLY A 210 -11.70 -0.38 9.20
C GLY A 210 -13.20 -0.11 9.22
N MET A 211 -13.89 -0.45 10.31
CA MET A 211 -15.30 -0.13 10.51
C MET A 211 -15.53 1.39 10.58
N VAL A 212 -14.75 2.10 11.38
CA VAL A 212 -14.83 3.57 11.52
C VAL A 212 -14.55 4.24 10.18
N PHE A 213 -13.54 3.79 9.43
CA PHE A 213 -13.21 4.33 8.10
C PHE A 213 -14.36 4.16 7.12
N THR A 214 -14.92 2.94 7.04
CA THR A 214 -16.02 2.61 6.12
C THR A 214 -17.25 3.44 6.44
N TYR A 215 -17.62 3.55 7.72
CA TYR A 215 -18.73 4.39 8.16
C TYR A 215 -18.48 5.88 7.87
N ALA A 216 -17.27 6.38 8.14
CA ALA A 216 -16.90 7.77 7.88
C ALA A 216 -16.96 8.11 6.39
N LYS A 217 -16.49 7.21 5.52
CA LYS A 217 -16.57 7.37 4.06
C LYS A 217 -18.01 7.30 3.55
N TYR A 218 -18.81 6.35 4.04
CA TYR A 218 -20.24 6.27 3.72
C TYR A 218 -20.97 7.57 4.05
N ARG A 219 -20.76 8.09 5.26
CA ARG A 219 -21.33 9.38 5.68
C ARG A 219 -20.84 10.58 4.86
N GLN A 220 -19.57 10.56 4.44
CA GLN A 220 -19.03 11.63 3.61
C GLN A 220 -19.72 11.66 2.25
N THR A 221 -19.89 10.51 1.60
CA THR A 221 -20.58 10.41 0.30
C THR A 221 -22.06 10.80 0.41
N GLU A 222 -22.75 10.39 1.49
CA GLU A 222 -24.14 10.83 1.76
C GLU A 222 -24.26 12.35 1.86
N LEU A 223 -23.36 13.01 2.61
CA LEU A 223 -23.38 14.47 2.77
C LEU A 223 -23.06 15.20 1.46
N GLU A 224 -22.15 14.67 0.64
CA GLU A 224 -21.84 15.20 -0.68
C GLU A 224 -23.07 15.11 -1.61
N ASN A 225 -23.77 13.98 -1.61
CA ASN A 225 -25.00 13.78 -2.38
C ASN A 225 -26.15 14.71 -1.94
N LEU A 226 -26.30 14.93 -0.63
CA LEU A 226 -27.30 15.86 -0.07
C LEU A 226 -27.00 17.32 -0.45
N SER A 227 -25.73 17.73 -0.37
CA SER A 227 -25.29 19.07 -0.77
C SER A 227 -25.51 19.34 -2.27
N GLN A 228 -25.45 18.30 -3.10
CA GLN A 228 -25.63 18.41 -4.55
C GLN A 228 -27.12 18.43 -4.96
N LYS A 229 -28.04 17.95 -4.11
CA LYS A 229 -29.50 18.07 -4.30
C LYS A 229 -30.08 19.42 -3.85
N SER A 230 -29.45 20.11 -2.89
CA SER A 230 -29.91 21.41 -2.37
C SER A 230 -29.83 22.65 -3.29
N PRO A 231 -29.06 22.71 -4.41
CA PRO A 231 -29.03 23.90 -5.27
C PRO A 231 -30.35 24.17 -6.03
N ALA A 232 -31.26 23.20 -6.11
CA ALA A 232 -32.45 23.30 -6.95
C ALA A 232 -33.63 24.11 -6.34
N VAL A 233 -33.51 24.62 -5.10
CA VAL A 233 -34.64 25.28 -4.40
C VAL A 233 -34.43 26.80 -4.23
N SER A 234 -33.26 27.34 -4.59
CA SER A 234 -32.99 28.80 -4.48
C SER A 234 -33.19 29.57 -5.80
N ALA A 235 -33.73 28.95 -6.84
CA ALA A 235 -33.96 29.54 -8.16
C ALA A 235 -35.41 29.41 -8.65
N ALA A 236 -36.38 29.31 -7.73
CA ALA A 236 -37.81 29.37 -8.02
C ALA A 236 -38.45 30.55 -7.28
#